data_AF-A0A538U9Q6-F1
#
_entry.id   AF-A0A538U9Q6-F1
#
_cell.length_a   1.000
_cell.length_b   1.000
_cell.length_c   1.000
_cell.angle_alpha   90.00
_cell.angle_beta   90.00
_cell.angle_gamma   90.00
#
_symmetry.space_group_name_H-M   'P 1'
#
loop_
_entity.id
_entity.type
_entity.pdbx_description
1 polymer ?
#
loop_
_entity_poly.entity_id
_entity_poly.type
_entity_poly.pdbx_seq_one_letter_code
_entity_poly.pdbx_strand_id
1 'polypeptide(L)'
;MALIAVIAGCAAHPSMRAPESGAATSFMTSASHPLLARRCGGCHAIPDPASMPAERWLQALDRMKRRITLPDSEWAAFAAMARADSAASHP
;
A
#
# COMPACT_ATOMS: atom_id res chain seq x y z
N MET A 1 -2.65 40.92 -45.14
CA MET A 1 -2.66 40.94 -43.66
C MET A 1 -3.50 39.76 -43.19
N ALA A 2 -2.88 38.59 -43.02
CA ALA A 2 -3.55 37.36 -42.63
C ALA A 2 -3.41 37.16 -41.12
N LEU A 3 -4.53 37.10 -40.40
CA LEU A 3 -4.58 36.74 -38.98
C LEU A 3 -4.66 35.21 -38.87
N ILE A 4 -3.55 34.59 -38.49
CA ILE A 4 -3.50 33.17 -38.16
C ILE A 4 -4.01 33.01 -36.71
N ALA A 5 -5.19 32.42 -36.56
CA ALA A 5 -5.68 31.96 -35.28
C ALA A 5 -4.94 30.66 -34.88
N VAL A 6 -4.10 30.74 -33.85
CA VAL A 6 -3.44 29.57 -33.26
C VAL A 6 -4.44 28.89 -32.34
N ILE A 7 -5.10 27.84 -32.85
CA ILE A 7 -5.80 26.85 -32.03
C ILE A 7 -4.77 26.13 -31.17
N ALA A 8 -4.79 26.40 -29.87
CA ALA A 8 -4.08 25.64 -28.84
C ALA A 8 -4.66 24.21 -28.79
N GLY A 9 -4.17 23.34 -29.68
CA GLY A 9 -4.38 21.90 -29.59
C GLY A 9 -3.61 21.35 -28.39
N CYS A 10 -4.29 20.53 -27.58
CA CYS A 10 -3.74 19.88 -26.40
C CYS A 10 -2.35 19.30 -26.68
N ALA A 11 -1.31 19.91 -26.11
CA ALA A 11 -0.01 19.27 -26.04
C ALA A 11 -0.17 18.04 -25.14
N ALA A 12 -0.14 16.86 -25.76
CA ALA A 12 0.14 15.61 -25.08
C ALA A 12 1.40 15.82 -24.23
N HIS A 13 1.26 15.80 -22.91
CA HIS A 13 2.38 15.89 -21.99
C HIS A 13 3.27 14.66 -22.23
N PRO A 14 4.54 14.82 -22.65
CA PRO A 14 5.49 13.74 -22.51
C PRO A 14 5.87 13.65 -21.03
N SER A 15 5.95 12.43 -20.51
CA SER A 15 6.52 12.12 -19.19
C SER A 15 5.67 12.50 -17.97
N MET A 16 4.54 11.81 -17.77
CA MET A 16 4.40 11.17 -16.46
C MET A 16 5.17 9.86 -16.53
N ARG A 17 6.44 9.90 -16.08
CA ARG A 17 7.14 8.70 -15.66
C ARG A 17 6.24 8.10 -14.57
N ALA A 18 5.64 6.93 -14.83
CA ALA A 18 5.03 6.16 -13.76
C ALA A 18 6.04 6.14 -12.61
N PRO A 19 5.64 6.41 -11.34
CA PRO A 19 6.56 6.25 -10.24
C PRO A 19 7.12 4.84 -10.37
N GLU A 20 8.45 4.72 -10.32
CA GLU A 20 9.13 3.43 -10.29
C GLU A 20 8.37 2.58 -9.27
N SER A 21 7.85 1.41 -9.68
CA SER A 21 6.80 0.69 -8.94
C SER A 21 7.12 0.53 -7.44
N GLY A 22 8.40 0.53 -7.06
CA GLY A 22 8.86 0.55 -5.67
C GLY A 22 8.48 1.80 -4.85
N ALA A 23 8.43 3.01 -5.42
CA ALA A 23 8.14 4.24 -4.68
C ALA A 23 6.66 4.31 -4.24
N ALA A 24 5.73 3.95 -5.13
CA ALA A 24 4.31 3.89 -4.81
C ALA A 24 4.02 2.77 -3.79
N THR A 25 4.65 1.60 -3.93
CA THR A 25 4.55 0.51 -2.96
C THR A 25 5.14 0.88 -1.60
N SER A 26 6.27 1.61 -1.57
CA SER A 26 6.92 2.05 -0.33
C SER A 26 6.07 3.10 0.41
N PHE A 27 5.49 4.07 -0.29
CA PHE A 27 4.55 5.04 0.30
C PHE A 27 3.28 4.36 0.83
N MET A 28 2.70 3.43 0.07
CA MET A 28 1.51 2.69 0.51
C MET A 28 1.80 1.80 1.72
N THR A 29 2.99 1.21 1.80
CA THR A 29 3.42 0.40 2.95
C THR A 29 3.60 1.27 4.20
N SER A 30 4.29 2.41 4.10
CA SER A 30 4.50 3.29 5.25
C SER A 30 3.20 3.90 5.79
N ALA A 31 2.21 4.15 4.94
CA ALA A 31 0.87 4.55 5.37
C ALA A 31 0.06 3.39 6.01
N SER A 32 0.37 2.14 5.66
CA SER A 32 -0.33 0.94 6.18
C SER A 32 0.05 0.59 7.61
N HIS A 33 1.30 0.83 8.02
CA HIS A 33 1.78 0.60 9.40
C HIS A 33 0.96 1.34 10.47
N PRO A 34 0.80 2.68 10.42
CA PRO A 34 -0.01 3.39 11.41
C PRO A 34 -1.50 3.06 11.30
N LEU A 35 -1.99 2.70 10.12
CA LEU A 35 -3.38 2.24 9.95
C LEU A 35 -3.60 0.89 10.66
N LEU A 36 -2.66 -0.05 10.53
CA LEU A 36 -2.70 -1.35 11.21
C LEU A 36 -2.71 -1.15 12.73
N ALA A 37 -1.81 -0.31 13.25
CA ALA A 37 -1.77 0.01 14.68
C ALA A 37 -3.11 0.55 15.19
N ARG A 38 -3.72 1.49 14.46
CA ARG A 38 -5.01 2.09 14.82
C ARG A 38 -6.18 1.09 14.78
N ARG A 39 -6.20 0.17 13.80
CA ARG A 39 -7.31 -0.77 13.63
C ARG A 39 -7.18 -2.04 14.46
N CYS A 40 -5.95 -2.51 14.72
CA CYS A 40 -5.72 -3.79 15.39
C CYS A 40 -5.18 -3.66 16.81
N GLY A 41 -4.65 -2.50 17.21
CA GLY A 41 -3.99 -2.30 18.51
C GLY A 41 -4.94 -2.10 19.70
N GLY A 42 -6.25 -2.05 19.47
CA GLY A 42 -7.24 -1.81 20.52
C GLY A 42 -7.51 -3.01 21.43
N CYS A 43 -7.20 -4.24 20.99
CA CYS A 43 -7.51 -5.46 21.74
C CYS A 43 -6.29 -6.11 22.41
N HIS A 44 -5.14 -6.09 21.74
CA HIS A 44 -3.86 -6.61 22.24
C HIS A 44 -2.70 -6.05 21.43
N ALA A 45 -1.47 -6.32 21.85
CA ALA A 45 -0.27 -5.96 21.10
C ALA A 45 -0.24 -6.65 19.72
N ILE A 46 0.11 -5.91 18.68
CA ILE A 46 0.25 -6.43 17.33
C ILE A 46 1.69 -6.96 17.20
N PRO A 47 1.89 -8.20 16.70
CA PRO A 47 3.24 -8.70 16.41
C PRO A 47 3.91 -7.81 15.36
N ASP A 48 5.23 -7.83 15.27
CA ASP A 48 5.96 -7.10 14.22
C ASP A 48 5.85 -7.85 12.87
N PRO A 49 5.40 -7.21 11.76
CA PRO A 49 5.51 -7.70 10.39
C PRO A 49 6.85 -8.33 10.02
N ALA A 50 7.95 -7.71 10.43
CA ALA A 50 9.30 -8.15 10.14
C ALA A 50 9.73 -9.40 10.92
N SER A 51 9.04 -9.75 12.00
CA SER A 51 9.45 -10.84 12.90
C SER A 51 9.11 -12.26 12.42
N MET A 52 8.37 -12.40 11.31
CA MET A 52 8.01 -13.71 10.76
C MET A 52 7.82 -13.66 9.23
N PRO A 53 7.80 -14.83 8.55
CA PRO A 53 7.53 -14.91 7.12
C PRO A 53 6.15 -14.39 6.75
N ALA A 54 6.00 -13.91 5.51
CA ALA A 54 4.78 -13.29 5.01
C ALA A 54 3.57 -14.22 5.14
N GLU A 55 3.74 -15.51 4.89
CA GLU A 55 2.68 -16.52 4.96
C GLU A 55 2.08 -16.61 6.37
N ARG A 56 2.93 -16.56 7.40
CA ARG A 56 2.47 -16.59 8.80
C ARG A 56 1.69 -15.33 9.15
N TRP A 57 2.10 -14.20 8.61
CA TRP A 57 1.39 -12.93 8.78
C TRP A 57 0.04 -12.91 8.09
N LEU A 58 -0.02 -13.38 6.83
CA LEU A 58 -1.27 -13.50 6.08
C LEU A 58 -2.27 -14.42 6.78
N GLN A 59 -1.80 -15.54 7.34
CA GLN A 59 -2.65 -16.41 8.17
C GLN A 59 -3.17 -15.68 9.42
N ALA A 60 -2.38 -14.82 10.05
CA ALA A 60 -2.82 -14.02 11.19
C ALA A 60 -3.92 -13.02 10.78
N LEU A 61 -3.76 -12.34 9.64
CA LEU A 61 -4.79 -11.45 9.08
C LEU A 61 -6.09 -12.20 8.77
N ASP A 62 -6.01 -13.40 8.19
CA ASP A 62 -7.20 -14.21 7.91
C ASP A 62 -7.90 -14.69 9.19
N ARG A 63 -7.16 -14.95 10.27
CA ARG A 63 -7.76 -15.19 11.59
C ARG A 63 -8.48 -13.95 12.12
N MET A 64 -7.93 -12.76 11.89
CA MET A 64 -8.53 -11.51 12.35
C MET A 64 -9.74 -11.07 11.54
N LYS A 65 -9.77 -11.32 10.23
CA LYS A 65 -10.96 -11.12 9.39
C LYS A 65 -12.22 -11.82 9.90
N ARG A 66 -12.07 -12.93 10.63
CA ARG A 66 -13.18 -13.66 11.24
C ARG A 66 -13.63 -13.11 12.60
N ARG A 67 -12.88 -12.16 13.17
CA ARG A 67 -13.11 -11.59 14.51
C ARG A 67 -13.52 -10.12 14.47
N ILE A 68 -13.14 -9.39 13.42
CA ILE A 68 -13.45 -7.97 13.24
C ILE A 68 -13.87 -7.68 11.81
N THR A 69 -14.63 -6.61 11.62
CA THR A 69 -15.07 -6.14 10.31
C THR A 69 -14.31 -4.88 9.93
N LEU A 70 -13.65 -4.91 8.76
CA LEU A 70 -12.98 -3.77 8.13
C LEU A 70 -13.26 -3.82 6.61
N PRO A 71 -13.12 -2.69 5.89
CA PRO A 71 -13.20 -2.69 4.42
C PRO A 71 -12.16 -3.61 3.77
N ASP A 72 -12.52 -4.24 2.65
CA ASP A 72 -11.62 -5.13 1.89
C ASP A 72 -10.32 -4.44 1.45
N SER A 73 -10.39 -3.15 1.14
CA SER A 73 -9.22 -2.33 0.77
C SER A 73 -8.21 -2.20 1.92
N GLU A 74 -8.66 -2.13 3.17
CA GLU A 74 -7.76 -2.09 4.33
C GLU A 74 -7.09 -3.45 4.54
N TRP A 75 -7.84 -4.54 4.39
CA TRP A 75 -7.27 -5.88 4.43
C TRP A 75 -6.22 -6.11 3.34
N ALA A 76 -6.46 -5.60 2.13
CA ALA A 76 -5.52 -5.66 1.03
C ALA A 76 -4.24 -4.85 1.34
N ALA A 77 -4.38 -3.66 1.93
CA ALA A 77 -3.25 -2.83 2.33
C ALA A 77 -2.36 -3.52 3.38
N PHE A 78 -2.96 -4.14 4.41
CA PHE A 78 -2.21 -4.91 5.41
C PHE A 78 -1.49 -6.12 4.81
N ALA A 79 -2.13 -6.81 3.86
CA ALA A 79 -1.51 -7.95 3.18
C ALA A 79 -0.35 -7.52 2.27
N ALA A 80 -0.41 -6.34 1.65
CA ALA A 80 0.69 -5.80 0.86
C ALA A 80 1.87 -5.39 1.77
N MET A 81 1.58 -4.69 2.86
CA MET A 81 2.56 -4.30 3.87
C MET A 81 3.29 -5.52 4.46
N ALA A 82 2.56 -6.55 4.90
CA ALA A 82 3.17 -7.75 5.46
C ALA A 82 4.15 -8.43 4.49
N ARG A 83 3.82 -8.50 3.19
CA ARG A 83 4.73 -9.05 2.18
C ARG A 83 5.99 -8.20 2.01
N ALA A 84 5.83 -6.87 1.99
CA ALA A 84 6.96 -5.95 1.85
C ALA A 84 7.92 -6.02 3.05
N ASP A 85 7.39 -6.04 4.27
CA ASP A 85 8.21 -6.07 5.50
C ASP A 85 8.91 -7.42 5.68
N SER A 86 8.22 -8.53 5.40
CA SER A 86 8.83 -9.85 5.46
C SER A 86 9.94 -10.00 4.40
N ALA A 87 9.74 -9.48 3.18
CA ALA A 87 10.77 -9.51 2.13
C ALA A 87 12.00 -8.67 2.49
N ALA A 88 11.82 -7.54 3.19
CA ALA A 88 12.94 -6.74 3.69
C ALA A 88 13.74 -7.43 4.81
N SER A 89 13.10 -8.35 5.55
CA SER A 89 13.67 -8.98 6.75
C SER A 89 14.17 -10.41 6.52
N HIS A 90 13.68 -11.08 5.47
CA HIS A 90 14.00 -12.45 5.10
C HIS A 90 14.25 -12.53 3.56
N PRO A 91 15.45 -12.18 3.08
CA PRO A 91 15.77 -12.17 1.65
C PRO A 91 15.89 -13.56 1.02
#